data_AF-A0A1H9WXC8-F1
#
_entry.id   AF-A0A1H9WXC8-F1
#
_cell.length_a   1.000
_cell.length_b   1.000
_cell.length_c   1.000
_cell.angle_alpha   90.00
_cell.angle_beta   90.00
_cell.angle_gamma   90.00
#
_symmetry.space_group_name_H-M   'P 1'
#
loop_
_entity.id
_entity.type
_entity.pdbx_description
1 polymer ?
#
loop_
_entity_poly.entity_id
_entity_poly.type
_entity_poly.pdbx_seq_one_letter_code
_entity_poly.pdbx_strand_id
1 'polypeptide(L)'
;MLVDGVDDANDDSGAHEDGDAVGGSRAGGDAGRRPDAAGGPPGVDEADTLVLDPVTGSGRSGTGTGAAVAVHRAGRTGGEAGLRRQRRAALRHRAGSAAALVLLAAGCLLQVLGIAYPHAFLVVAGALLGLLTDVLLPYGAQQVVRELRRAQLTPPVRQLLRDALLLGGLGGLGVLHPAGAGALLPGAVLLCWVLHFSIQAVAAAVRDRRRLPVVTRNIDTSALRLSPAPPALFAQRATVRLTAVAALTTAGMSAAAVSGDPVWASVPAWGCCAGLLLGTAHLAGRLLPGRRVAGEEEALAWLDGWLAEYRPTTGMYFSGGTTSAYQANMWLSTLAELEGRPLIVLRERFMVQKIDATDVPIVCIPKVSHLMHLEHSTLKVLLHPANSGKTSQVLRIPTLKHAFINHGESDKLSSCNPYAKAYDQVWVAGEAARERYRLAEVGVDDKDVVEVGRPQLA
;
A
#
# COMPACT_ATOMS: atom_id res chain seq x y z
N MET A 1 1.00 7.67 22.11
CA MET A 1 0.60 6.29 22.46
C MET A 1 -0.05 5.69 21.21
N LEU A 2 0.60 4.66 20.69
CA LEU A 2 0.49 4.13 19.32
C LEU A 2 -0.85 3.44 19.05
N VAL A 3 -1.46 3.74 17.90
CA VAL A 3 -2.38 2.83 17.20
C VAL A 3 -2.03 2.91 15.72
N ASP A 4 -1.18 1.98 15.29
CA ASP A 4 -1.00 1.62 13.89
C ASP A 4 -2.30 0.98 13.38
N GLY A 5 -3.02 1.73 12.55
CA GLY A 5 -4.06 1.21 11.69
C GLY A 5 -3.44 0.96 10.33
N VAL A 6 -3.29 -0.32 9.98
CA VAL A 6 -2.98 -0.80 8.63
C VAL A 6 -4.09 -0.31 7.69
N ASP A 7 -3.82 0.80 7.00
CA ASP A 7 -4.57 1.21 5.81
C ASP A 7 -3.94 0.50 4.62
N ASP A 8 -4.48 -0.68 4.28
CA ASP A 8 -4.26 -1.32 2.99
C ASP A 8 -4.92 -0.46 1.90
N ALA A 9 -4.14 0.47 1.36
CA ALA A 9 -4.37 0.96 0.00
C ALA A 9 -3.96 -0.15 -0.95
N ASN A 10 -4.95 -0.71 -1.63
CA ASN A 10 -4.82 -1.68 -2.71
C ASN A 10 -3.89 -1.10 -3.79
N ASP A 11 -2.62 -1.51 -3.79
CA ASP A 11 -1.64 -1.30 -4.85
C ASP A 11 -1.37 -2.69 -5.42
N ASP A 12 -2.18 -3.08 -6.40
CA ASP A 12 -2.02 -4.35 -7.10
C ASP A 12 -0.95 -4.14 -8.17
N SER A 13 0.32 -4.23 -7.77
CA SER A 13 1.46 -4.39 -8.65
C SER A 13 2.04 -5.80 -8.45
N GLY A 14 1.28 -6.81 -8.86
CA GLY A 14 1.80 -8.14 -9.13
C GLY A 14 2.59 -8.12 -10.44
N ALA A 15 3.88 -7.84 -10.35
CA ALA A 15 4.83 -8.20 -11.40
C ALA A 15 5.06 -9.72 -11.34
N HIS A 16 4.35 -10.46 -12.19
CA HIS A 16 4.81 -11.75 -12.69
C HIS A 16 5.05 -11.57 -14.18
N GLU A 17 6.33 -11.57 -14.55
CA GLU A 17 6.78 -11.77 -15.92
C GLU A 17 6.50 -13.23 -16.29
N ASP A 18 5.71 -13.43 -17.34
CA ASP A 18 5.82 -14.59 -18.22
C ASP A 18 5.59 -14.08 -19.65
N GLY A 19 6.55 -14.41 -20.51
CA GLY A 19 6.65 -13.94 -21.88
C GLY A 19 5.71 -14.62 -22.86
N ASP A 20 5.84 -14.14 -24.09
CA ASP A 20 5.38 -14.71 -25.36
C ASP A 20 3.98 -14.29 -25.86
N ALA A 21 4.00 -13.18 -26.58
CA ALA A 21 3.04 -12.86 -27.63
C ALA A 21 3.73 -12.99 -29.00
N VAL A 22 3.36 -14.01 -29.78
CA VAL A 22 3.44 -13.97 -31.25
C VAL A 22 2.03 -14.20 -31.78
N GLY A 23 1.50 -13.17 -32.45
CA GLY A 23 0.21 -13.21 -33.12
C GLY A 23 0.26 -14.01 -34.42
N GLY A 24 -0.90 -14.55 -34.81
CA GLY A 24 -1.05 -15.27 -36.07
C GLY A 24 -2.49 -15.67 -36.37
N SER A 25 -3.18 -14.79 -37.09
CA SER A 25 -4.36 -14.95 -37.94
C SER A 25 -5.00 -16.35 -38.09
N ARG A 26 -6.32 -16.41 -37.86
CA ARG A 26 -7.21 -17.51 -38.32
C ARG A 26 -7.72 -17.20 -39.74
N ALA A 27 -7.44 -18.08 -40.68
CA ALA A 27 -8.32 -18.34 -41.82
C ALA A 27 -8.01 -19.71 -42.47
N GLY A 28 -9.04 -20.56 -42.54
CA GLY A 28 -9.29 -21.45 -43.69
C GLY A 28 -8.54 -22.76 -43.83
N GLY A 29 -9.29 -23.87 -43.75
CA GLY A 29 -9.37 -24.80 -44.88
C GLY A 29 -8.48 -26.05 -44.88
N ASP A 30 -9.15 -27.16 -44.59
CA ASP A 30 -9.14 -28.41 -45.35
C ASP A 30 -8.03 -29.46 -45.15
N ALA A 31 -8.49 -30.69 -45.34
CA ALA A 31 -7.99 -31.98 -44.90
C ALA A 31 -6.86 -32.56 -45.76
N GLY A 32 -6.19 -33.60 -45.22
CA GLY A 32 -5.71 -34.69 -46.05
C GLY A 32 -4.28 -35.18 -45.81
N ARG A 33 -4.18 -36.33 -45.13
CA ARG A 33 -3.25 -37.46 -45.37
C ARG A 33 -1.73 -37.27 -45.29
N ARG A 34 -1.15 -38.02 -44.32
CA ARG A 34 0.22 -38.57 -44.33
C ARG A 34 0.47 -39.50 -45.53
N PRO A 35 1.75 -39.76 -45.83
CA PRO A 35 2.24 -41.13 -45.63
C PRO A 35 3.61 -41.24 -44.93
N ASP A 36 3.78 -42.37 -44.24
CA ASP A 36 5.00 -42.86 -43.59
C ASP A 36 5.99 -43.52 -44.57
N ALA A 37 7.29 -43.44 -44.27
CA ALA A 37 8.36 -44.42 -44.52
C ALA A 37 9.73 -43.72 -44.29
N ALA A 38 10.83 -44.29 -43.79
CA ALA A 38 11.18 -45.51 -43.07
C ALA A 38 12.69 -45.38 -42.75
N GLY A 39 13.18 -45.97 -41.64
CA GLY A 39 14.53 -46.57 -41.58
C GLY A 39 15.64 -45.93 -40.71
N GLY A 40 15.83 -46.48 -39.50
CA GLY A 40 17.16 -46.98 -39.02
C GLY A 40 18.06 -46.12 -38.11
N PRO A 41 18.92 -46.73 -37.25
CA PRO A 41 19.23 -46.30 -35.86
C PRO A 41 20.77 -46.14 -35.59
N PRO A 42 21.35 -46.27 -34.37
CA PRO A 42 21.00 -45.82 -32.99
C PRO A 42 22.13 -45.00 -32.30
N GLY A 43 21.86 -44.45 -31.10
CA GLY A 43 22.84 -44.31 -30.01
C GLY A 43 23.33 -42.91 -29.67
N VAL A 44 23.06 -42.45 -28.44
CA VAL A 44 24.00 -42.23 -27.31
C VAL A 44 23.27 -41.37 -26.26
N ASP A 45 23.31 -41.87 -25.02
CA ASP A 45 22.71 -41.35 -23.80
C ASP A 45 23.44 -40.13 -23.20
N GLU A 46 22.69 -39.46 -22.31
CA GLU A 46 23.10 -38.76 -21.07
C GLU A 46 23.95 -37.47 -21.12
N ALA A 47 23.38 -36.41 -20.51
CA ALA A 47 24.10 -35.56 -19.56
C ALA A 47 23.09 -34.79 -18.67
N ASP A 48 22.68 -35.45 -17.57
CA ASP A 48 22.05 -34.82 -16.41
C ASP A 48 23.06 -33.94 -15.66
N THR A 49 22.62 -32.75 -15.24
CA THR A 49 23.47 -31.75 -14.61
C THR A 49 23.59 -31.99 -13.11
N LEU A 50 24.80 -32.37 -12.68
CA LEU A 50 25.23 -32.61 -11.30
C LEU A 50 25.19 -31.35 -10.43
N VAL A 51 24.50 -31.46 -9.29
CA VAL A 51 24.60 -30.57 -8.12
C VAL A 51 25.84 -30.98 -7.32
N LEU A 52 26.72 -30.01 -7.02
CA LEU A 52 27.95 -30.21 -6.24
C LEU A 52 27.69 -29.99 -4.74
N ASP A 53 27.92 -31.04 -3.94
CA ASP A 53 28.09 -30.95 -2.48
C ASP A 53 29.56 -30.69 -2.11
N PRO A 54 29.86 -29.97 -1.01
CA PRO A 54 31.23 -29.71 -0.59
C PRO A 54 31.84 -30.85 0.23
N VAL A 55 33.10 -31.14 -0.10
CA VAL A 55 34.01 -32.13 0.48
C VAL A 55 34.37 -31.82 1.94
N THR A 56 34.24 -32.80 2.84
CA THR A 56 34.82 -32.78 4.19
C THR A 56 36.19 -33.48 4.21
N GLY A 57 37.23 -32.75 4.60
CA GLY A 57 38.57 -33.29 4.85
C GLY A 57 38.75 -33.81 6.28
N SER A 58 39.50 -34.91 6.42
CA SER A 58 39.85 -35.59 7.66
C SER A 58 41.06 -34.96 8.38
N GLY A 59 40.98 -34.82 9.70
CA GLY A 59 42.09 -34.49 10.60
C GLY A 59 41.77 -34.92 12.04
N ARG A 60 42.73 -35.50 12.75
CA ARG A 60 42.55 -36.47 13.85
C ARG A 60 42.71 -35.85 15.26
N SER A 61 42.03 -36.46 16.24
CA SER A 61 42.31 -36.55 17.69
C SER A 61 41.84 -35.44 18.64
N GLY A 62 41.19 -35.86 19.73
CA GLY A 62 40.90 -35.02 20.90
C GLY A 62 39.55 -35.33 21.56
N THR A 63 39.59 -36.10 22.66
CA THR A 63 38.56 -36.30 23.69
C THR A 63 37.37 -35.33 23.68
N GLY A 64 36.14 -35.82 23.45
CA GLY A 64 34.96 -34.95 23.45
C GLY A 64 33.59 -35.65 23.37
N THR A 65 33.47 -36.90 23.81
CA THR A 65 32.21 -37.68 23.65
C THR A 65 31.06 -37.22 24.57
N GLY A 66 31.27 -36.22 25.44
CA GLY A 66 30.22 -35.64 26.29
C GLY A 66 29.58 -34.35 25.75
N ALA A 67 30.28 -33.57 24.92
CA ALA A 67 29.83 -32.24 24.52
C ALA A 67 28.95 -32.25 23.24
N ALA A 68 29.23 -33.13 22.27
CA ALA A 68 28.45 -33.23 21.04
C ALA A 68 27.02 -33.76 21.28
N VAL A 69 26.85 -34.68 22.25
CA VAL A 69 25.52 -35.18 22.65
C VAL A 69 24.73 -34.10 23.42
N ALA A 70 25.40 -33.27 24.23
CA ALA A 70 24.75 -32.18 24.95
C ALA A 70 24.29 -31.05 24.01
N VAL A 71 25.07 -30.69 22.99
CA VAL A 71 24.70 -29.66 21.98
C VAL A 71 23.60 -30.16 21.05
N HIS A 72 23.60 -31.44 20.65
CA HIS A 72 22.51 -32.01 19.84
C HIS A 72 21.19 -32.17 20.62
N ARG A 73 21.27 -32.42 21.93
CA ARG A 73 20.12 -32.50 22.86
C ARG A 73 19.61 -31.10 23.26
N ALA A 74 20.49 -30.10 23.37
CA ALA A 74 20.13 -28.69 23.56
C ALA A 74 19.48 -28.07 22.29
N GLY A 75 19.97 -28.41 21.09
CA GLY A 75 19.36 -28.03 19.82
C GLY A 75 18.00 -28.69 19.57
N ARG A 76 17.82 -29.97 19.93
CA ARG A 76 16.51 -30.65 19.89
C ARG A 76 15.52 -30.09 20.91
N THR A 77 15.95 -29.79 22.13
CA THR A 77 15.07 -29.23 23.17
C THR A 77 14.67 -27.77 22.89
N GLY A 78 15.56 -26.97 22.29
CA GLY A 78 15.25 -25.64 21.76
C GLY A 78 14.26 -25.68 20.57
N GLY A 79 14.46 -26.62 19.64
CA GLY A 79 13.56 -26.85 18.51
C GLY A 79 12.18 -27.37 18.93
N GLU A 80 12.11 -28.31 19.88
CA GLU A 80 10.85 -28.82 20.44
C GLU A 80 10.11 -27.77 21.27
N ALA A 81 10.83 -26.91 22.01
CA ALA A 81 10.24 -25.78 22.72
C ALA A 81 9.68 -24.72 21.74
N GLY A 82 10.40 -24.45 20.64
CA GLY A 82 9.95 -23.58 19.55
C GLY A 82 8.70 -24.12 18.83
N LEU A 83 8.70 -25.40 18.47
CA LEU A 83 7.56 -26.10 17.85
C LEU A 83 6.35 -26.18 18.79
N ARG A 84 6.55 -26.40 20.10
CA ARG A 84 5.48 -26.36 21.11
C ARG A 84 4.91 -24.96 21.28
N ARG A 85 5.74 -23.91 21.24
CA ARG A 85 5.29 -22.50 21.26
C ARG A 85 4.48 -22.17 20.00
N GLN A 86 4.95 -22.55 18.82
CA GLN A 86 4.23 -22.37 17.55
C GLN A 86 2.90 -23.14 17.53
N ARG A 87 2.87 -24.40 17.98
CA ARG A 87 1.62 -25.18 18.09
C ARG A 87 0.64 -24.58 19.11
N ARG A 88 1.12 -24.12 20.27
CA ARG A 88 0.28 -23.44 21.26
C ARG A 88 -0.27 -22.12 20.75
N ALA A 89 0.54 -21.35 20.01
CA ALA A 89 0.08 -20.13 19.35
C ALA A 89 -1.00 -20.46 18.30
N ALA A 90 -0.77 -21.45 17.44
CA ALA A 90 -1.74 -21.89 16.44
C ALA A 90 -3.06 -22.38 17.06
N LEU A 91 -3.00 -23.15 18.15
CA LEU A 91 -4.18 -23.61 18.89
C LEU A 91 -4.94 -22.45 19.55
N ARG A 92 -4.23 -21.49 20.17
CA ARG A 92 -4.84 -20.27 20.73
C ARG A 92 -5.53 -19.44 19.65
N HIS A 93 -4.91 -19.29 18.48
CA HIS A 93 -5.51 -18.59 17.34
C HIS A 93 -6.76 -19.30 16.82
N ARG A 94 -6.73 -20.63 16.69
CA ARG A 94 -7.92 -21.43 16.29
C ARG A 94 -9.04 -21.36 17.32
N ALA A 95 -8.71 -21.46 18.61
CA ALA A 95 -9.67 -21.34 19.69
C ALA A 95 -10.31 -19.94 19.74
N GLY A 96 -9.51 -18.88 19.60
CA GLY A 96 -10.02 -17.51 19.53
C GLY A 96 -10.91 -17.27 18.30
N SER A 97 -10.56 -17.89 17.17
CA SER A 97 -11.36 -17.83 15.93
C SER A 97 -12.73 -18.52 16.08
N ALA A 98 -12.74 -19.73 16.65
CA ALA A 98 -13.99 -20.46 16.92
C ALA A 98 -14.85 -19.73 17.94
N ALA A 99 -14.25 -19.23 19.03
CA ALA A 99 -14.95 -18.44 20.04
C ALA A 99 -15.62 -17.20 19.44
N ALA A 100 -14.93 -16.45 18.57
CA ALA A 100 -15.49 -15.26 17.95
C ALA A 100 -16.71 -15.57 17.06
N LEU A 101 -16.66 -16.64 16.26
CA LEU A 101 -17.80 -17.07 15.45
C LEU A 101 -18.99 -17.52 16.31
N VAL A 102 -18.72 -18.25 17.40
CA VAL A 102 -19.75 -18.66 18.37
C VAL A 102 -20.38 -17.44 19.03
N LEU A 103 -19.61 -16.44 19.44
CA LEU A 103 -20.13 -15.21 20.06
C LEU A 103 -20.97 -14.38 19.08
N LEU A 104 -20.56 -14.26 17.81
CA LEU A 104 -21.35 -13.62 16.77
C LEU A 104 -22.68 -14.35 16.52
N ALA A 105 -22.63 -15.67 16.39
CA ALA A 105 -23.82 -16.50 16.19
C ALA A 105 -24.75 -16.46 17.40
N ALA A 106 -24.21 -16.53 18.61
CA ALA A 106 -24.96 -16.41 19.86
C ALA A 106 -25.63 -15.04 19.98
N GLY A 107 -24.92 -13.95 19.64
CA GLY A 107 -25.49 -12.61 19.60
C GLY A 107 -26.69 -12.50 18.68
N CYS A 108 -26.57 -13.01 17.44
CA CYS A 108 -27.68 -13.04 16.49
C CYS A 108 -28.85 -13.90 16.98
N LEU A 109 -28.56 -15.10 17.52
CA LEU A 109 -29.57 -16.01 18.03
C LEU A 109 -30.34 -15.39 19.21
N LEU A 110 -29.65 -14.72 20.14
CA LEU A 110 -30.31 -14.02 21.25
C LEU A 110 -31.26 -12.92 20.75
N GLN A 111 -30.88 -12.15 19.73
CA GLN A 111 -31.78 -11.15 19.15
C GLN A 111 -32.98 -11.79 18.45
N VAL A 112 -32.78 -12.88 17.68
CA VAL A 112 -33.89 -13.61 17.03
C VAL A 112 -34.85 -14.19 18.07
N LEU A 113 -34.34 -14.79 19.14
CA LEU A 113 -35.16 -15.27 20.24
C LEU A 113 -35.90 -14.13 20.94
N GLY A 114 -35.25 -12.98 21.12
CA GLY A 114 -35.87 -11.78 21.68
C GLY A 114 -36.96 -11.16 20.79
N ILE A 115 -36.93 -11.41 19.48
CA ILE A 115 -38.02 -11.05 18.55
C ILE A 115 -39.17 -12.06 18.66
N ALA A 116 -38.85 -13.36 18.64
CA ALA A 116 -39.85 -14.43 18.70
C ALA A 116 -40.58 -14.47 20.05
N TYR A 117 -39.86 -14.17 21.12
CA TYR A 117 -40.34 -14.04 22.48
C TYR A 117 -39.96 -12.64 22.98
N PRO A 118 -40.82 -11.63 22.76
CA PRO A 118 -40.54 -10.23 23.09
C PRO A 118 -40.00 -10.04 24.52
N HIS A 119 -38.67 -9.95 24.64
CA HIS A 119 -37.99 -9.86 25.92
C HIS A 119 -36.76 -8.95 25.82
N ALA A 120 -36.81 -7.81 26.53
CA ALA A 120 -35.79 -6.77 26.45
C ALA A 120 -34.36 -7.29 26.70
N PHE A 121 -34.18 -8.13 27.71
CA PHE A 121 -32.87 -8.72 28.00
C PHE A 121 -32.26 -9.48 26.82
N LEU A 122 -33.02 -10.33 26.11
CA LEU A 122 -32.51 -11.13 24.99
C LEU A 122 -32.08 -10.23 23.82
N VAL A 123 -32.90 -9.23 23.50
CA VAL A 123 -32.64 -8.25 22.45
C VAL A 123 -31.37 -7.43 22.77
N VAL A 124 -31.27 -6.90 24.00
CA VAL A 124 -30.14 -6.07 24.43
C VAL A 124 -28.85 -6.88 24.56
N ALA A 125 -28.90 -8.03 25.24
CA ALA A 125 -27.73 -8.89 25.42
C ALA A 125 -27.17 -9.35 24.07
N GLY A 126 -28.04 -9.74 23.13
CA GLY A 126 -27.62 -10.13 21.79
C GLY A 126 -26.98 -8.98 21.00
N ALA A 127 -27.56 -7.78 21.06
CA ALA A 127 -27.03 -6.59 20.40
C ALA A 127 -25.66 -6.18 20.94
N LEU A 128 -25.52 -6.10 22.27
CA LEU A 128 -24.26 -5.75 22.93
C LEU A 128 -23.18 -6.80 22.70
N LEU A 129 -23.53 -8.09 22.76
CA LEU A 129 -22.61 -9.19 22.50
C LEU A 129 -22.09 -9.14 21.07
N GLY A 130 -22.96 -8.91 20.09
CA GLY A 130 -22.57 -8.74 18.69
C GLY A 130 -21.63 -7.55 18.49
N LEU A 131 -21.99 -6.37 19.05
CA LEU A 131 -21.20 -5.15 18.91
C LEU A 131 -19.82 -5.29 19.55
N LEU A 132 -19.76 -5.82 20.77
CA LEU A 132 -18.50 -6.06 21.47
C LEU A 132 -17.62 -7.04 20.69
N THR A 133 -18.21 -8.12 20.17
CA THR A 133 -17.47 -9.10 19.38
C THR A 133 -16.90 -8.46 18.11
N ASP A 134 -17.65 -7.60 17.43
CA ASP A 134 -17.16 -6.88 16.24
C ASP A 134 -16.00 -5.92 16.54
N VAL A 135 -16.02 -5.25 17.69
CA VAL A 135 -14.92 -4.36 18.12
C VAL A 135 -13.66 -5.14 18.47
N LEU A 136 -13.81 -6.32 19.08
CA LEU A 136 -12.68 -7.14 19.51
C LEU A 136 -12.10 -8.02 18.39
N LEU A 137 -12.89 -8.32 17.35
CA LEU A 137 -12.53 -9.23 16.26
C LEU A 137 -11.19 -8.88 15.57
N PRO A 138 -10.91 -7.60 15.23
CA PRO A 138 -9.64 -7.22 14.60
C PRO A 138 -8.42 -7.47 15.50
N TYR A 139 -8.58 -7.51 16.82
CA TYR A 139 -7.44 -7.67 17.73
C TYR A 139 -7.10 -9.14 18.00
N GLY A 140 -8.06 -10.05 17.86
CA GLY A 140 -7.88 -11.46 18.28
C GLY A 140 -8.04 -12.52 17.19
N ALA A 141 -8.72 -12.22 16.06
CA ALA A 141 -9.17 -13.24 15.11
C ALA A 141 -9.10 -12.78 13.63
N GLN A 142 -7.93 -12.32 13.19
CA GLN A 142 -7.69 -11.84 11.81
C GLN A 142 -8.09 -12.85 10.71
N GLN A 143 -7.87 -14.15 10.94
CA GLN A 143 -8.30 -15.18 9.99
C GLN A 143 -9.83 -15.19 9.82
N VAL A 144 -10.59 -15.05 10.90
CA VAL A 144 -12.06 -14.96 10.85
C VAL A 144 -12.49 -13.70 10.11
N VAL A 145 -11.84 -12.56 10.35
CA VAL A 145 -12.13 -11.31 9.61
C VAL A 145 -12.01 -11.53 8.11
N ARG A 146 -10.99 -12.27 7.66
CA ARG A 146 -10.77 -12.59 6.24
C ARG A 146 -11.86 -13.50 5.68
N GLU A 147 -12.20 -14.58 6.38
CA GLU A 147 -13.24 -15.50 5.91
C GLU A 147 -14.64 -14.86 5.92
N LEU A 148 -14.95 -14.04 6.94
CA LEU A 148 -16.19 -13.26 6.95
C LEU A 148 -16.26 -12.27 5.78
N ARG A 149 -15.14 -11.62 5.44
CA ARG A 149 -15.07 -10.73 4.28
C ARG A 149 -15.30 -11.49 2.97
N ARG A 150 -14.73 -12.70 2.83
CA ARG A 150 -14.97 -13.58 1.67
C ARG A 150 -16.43 -14.00 1.57
N ALA A 151 -17.09 -14.24 2.70
CA ALA A 151 -18.51 -14.52 2.79
C ALA A 151 -19.40 -13.26 2.68
N GLN A 152 -18.85 -12.10 2.32
CA GLN A 152 -19.54 -10.80 2.26
C GLN A 152 -20.14 -10.29 3.59
N LEU A 153 -19.88 -10.97 4.70
CA LEU A 153 -20.21 -10.55 6.06
C LEU A 153 -19.21 -9.49 6.55
N THR A 154 -19.10 -8.40 5.80
CA THR A 154 -18.26 -7.25 6.15
C THR A 154 -18.78 -6.53 7.41
N PRO A 155 -17.97 -5.71 8.10
CA PRO A 155 -18.44 -4.98 9.28
C PRO A 155 -19.73 -4.17 9.06
N PRO A 156 -19.91 -3.45 7.92
CA PRO A 156 -21.18 -2.81 7.60
C PRO A 156 -22.37 -3.78 7.55
N VAL A 157 -22.22 -4.93 6.90
CA VAL A 157 -23.30 -5.92 6.76
C VAL A 157 -23.70 -6.51 8.12
N ARG A 158 -22.73 -6.83 8.97
CA ARG A 158 -23.01 -7.38 10.31
C ARG A 158 -23.69 -6.35 11.21
N GLN A 159 -23.29 -5.07 11.14
CA GLN A 159 -23.96 -4.00 11.87
C GLN A 159 -25.38 -3.76 11.34
N LEU A 160 -25.59 -3.77 10.02
CA LEU A 160 -26.91 -3.60 9.43
C LEU A 160 -27.88 -4.70 9.87
N LEU A 161 -27.41 -5.96 9.88
CA LEU A 161 -28.18 -7.09 10.40
C LEU A 161 -28.55 -6.89 11.88
N ARG A 162 -27.59 -6.45 12.70
CA ARG A 162 -27.82 -6.17 14.12
C ARG A 162 -28.84 -5.06 14.34
N ASP A 163 -28.74 -3.97 13.59
CA ASP A 163 -29.69 -2.85 13.64
C ASP A 163 -31.10 -3.31 13.25
N ALA A 164 -31.22 -4.13 12.20
CA ALA A 164 -32.50 -4.68 11.76
C ALA A 164 -33.13 -5.61 12.81
N LEU A 165 -32.32 -6.50 13.40
CA LEU A 165 -32.77 -7.39 14.49
C LEU A 165 -33.17 -6.60 15.74
N LEU A 166 -32.42 -5.54 16.07
CA LEU A 166 -32.70 -4.68 17.22
C LEU A 166 -33.99 -3.86 17.02
N LEU A 167 -34.21 -3.30 15.83
CA LEU A 167 -35.47 -2.64 15.46
C LEU A 167 -36.65 -3.62 15.47
N GLY A 168 -36.46 -4.85 14.96
CA GLY A 168 -37.47 -5.91 15.04
C GLY A 168 -37.84 -6.26 16.48
N GLY A 169 -36.84 -6.36 17.36
CA GLY A 169 -37.03 -6.62 18.78
C GLY A 169 -37.79 -5.49 19.48
N LEU A 170 -37.46 -4.24 19.18
CA LEU A 170 -38.21 -3.06 19.67
C LEU A 170 -39.67 -3.06 19.18
N GLY A 171 -39.92 -3.49 17.94
CA GLY A 171 -41.27 -3.68 17.41
C GLY A 171 -42.04 -4.74 18.19
N GLY A 172 -41.43 -5.90 18.46
CA GLY A 172 -42.03 -6.96 19.28
C GLY A 172 -42.33 -6.53 20.71
N LEU A 173 -41.48 -5.67 21.29
CA LEU A 173 -41.68 -5.07 22.62
C LEU A 173 -42.72 -3.94 22.65
N GLY A 174 -43.28 -3.57 21.49
CA GLY A 174 -44.26 -2.50 21.38
C GLY A 174 -43.69 -1.09 21.50
N VAL A 175 -42.36 -0.91 21.45
CA VAL A 175 -41.69 0.41 21.58
C VAL A 175 -41.88 1.26 20.31
N LEU A 176 -42.05 0.61 19.15
CA LEU A 176 -42.28 1.28 17.87
C LEU A 176 -43.76 1.63 17.68
N HIS A 177 -44.24 2.66 18.38
CA HIS A 177 -45.61 3.14 18.21
C HIS A 177 -45.81 3.84 16.86
N PRO A 178 -47.01 3.72 16.23
CA PRO A 178 -47.32 4.36 14.95
C PRO A 178 -47.40 5.90 15.01
N ALA A 179 -47.37 6.49 16.21
CA ALA A 179 -47.32 7.93 16.41
C ALA A 179 -46.13 8.32 17.31
N GLY A 180 -45.56 9.50 17.07
CA GLY A 180 -44.48 10.06 17.88
C GLY A 180 -43.08 9.55 17.50
N ALA A 181 -42.15 9.59 18.45
CA ALA A 181 -40.73 9.32 18.22
C ALA A 181 -40.45 7.90 17.68
N GLY A 182 -41.23 6.90 18.12
CA GLY A 182 -41.10 5.51 17.69
C GLY A 182 -41.36 5.28 16.20
N ALA A 183 -42.27 6.04 15.59
CA ALA A 183 -42.63 5.89 14.18
C ALA A 183 -41.49 6.29 13.22
N LEU A 184 -40.67 7.26 13.63
CA LEU A 184 -39.59 7.80 12.81
C LEU A 184 -38.25 7.07 13.01
N LEU A 185 -38.12 6.26 14.06
CA LEU A 185 -36.87 5.62 14.42
C LEU A 185 -36.29 4.71 13.30
N PRO A 186 -37.07 3.84 12.63
CA PRO A 186 -36.55 3.05 11.51
C PRO A 186 -36.01 3.93 10.37
N GLY A 187 -36.70 5.03 10.07
CA GLY A 187 -36.26 6.02 9.09
C GLY A 187 -34.97 6.72 9.50
N ALA A 188 -34.79 7.05 10.78
CA ALA A 188 -33.56 7.65 11.30
C ALA A 188 -32.37 6.68 11.23
N VAL A 189 -32.57 5.40 11.56
CA VAL A 189 -31.53 4.38 11.43
C VAL A 189 -31.16 4.17 9.96
N LEU A 190 -32.14 4.08 9.06
CA LEU A 190 -31.89 4.00 7.62
C LEU A 190 -31.13 5.23 7.10
N LEU A 191 -31.51 6.42 7.55
CA LEU A 191 -30.83 7.66 7.21
C LEU A 191 -29.38 7.67 7.69
N CYS A 192 -29.07 7.13 8.87
CA CYS A 192 -27.69 6.96 9.32
C CYS A 192 -26.87 6.13 8.33
N TRP A 193 -27.42 5.05 7.78
CA TRP A 193 -26.77 4.21 6.77
C TRP A 193 -26.56 4.95 5.45
N VAL A 194 -27.60 5.61 4.94
CA VAL A 194 -27.51 6.43 3.72
C VAL A 194 -26.44 7.51 3.86
N LEU A 195 -26.43 8.23 4.98
CA LEU A 195 -25.43 9.27 5.26
C LEU A 195 -24.03 8.68 5.45
N HIS A 196 -23.90 7.51 6.07
CA HIS A 196 -22.62 6.82 6.23
C HIS A 196 -21.98 6.44 4.88
N PHE A 197 -22.76 5.93 3.93
CA PHE A 197 -22.24 5.64 2.59
C PHE A 197 -22.04 6.91 1.76
N SER A 198 -22.90 7.92 1.93
CA SER A 198 -22.74 9.23 1.27
C SER A 198 -21.43 9.89 1.68
N ILE A 199 -21.11 9.91 2.98
CA ILE A 199 -19.85 10.49 3.45
C ILE A 199 -18.63 9.69 2.96
N GLN A 200 -18.74 8.36 2.79
CA GLN A 200 -17.67 7.56 2.19
C GLN A 200 -17.45 7.91 0.72
N ALA A 201 -18.53 8.03 -0.06
CA ALA A 201 -18.46 8.39 -1.48
C ALA A 201 -17.88 9.81 -1.66
N VAL A 202 -18.36 10.78 -0.88
CA VAL A 202 -17.83 12.15 -0.90
C VAL A 202 -16.37 12.18 -0.44
N ALA A 203 -15.99 11.44 0.61
CA ALA A 203 -14.60 11.34 1.04
C ALA A 203 -13.69 10.73 -0.04
N ALA A 204 -14.16 9.71 -0.78
CA ALA A 204 -13.43 9.14 -1.91
C ALA A 204 -13.25 10.17 -3.04
N ALA A 205 -14.32 10.88 -3.42
CA ALA A 205 -14.25 11.94 -4.42
C ALA A 205 -13.31 13.08 -4.01
N VAL A 206 -13.34 13.50 -2.74
CA VAL A 206 -12.40 14.52 -2.21
C VAL A 206 -10.95 14.01 -2.24
N ARG A 207 -10.71 12.75 -1.89
CA ARG A 207 -9.34 12.17 -1.92
C ARG A 207 -8.80 12.12 -3.34
N ASP A 208 -9.61 11.65 -4.29
CA ASP A 208 -9.25 11.55 -5.70
C ASP A 208 -8.94 12.93 -6.30
N ARG A 209 -9.82 13.91 -6.07
CA ARG A 209 -9.64 15.29 -6.54
C ARG A 209 -8.46 16.02 -5.90
N ARG A 210 -8.00 15.61 -4.72
CA ARG A 210 -6.82 16.20 -4.06
C ARG A 210 -5.51 15.51 -4.43
N ARG A 211 -5.56 14.46 -5.26
CA ARG A 211 -4.39 13.68 -5.65
C ARG A 211 -3.70 14.32 -6.85
N LEU A 212 -2.81 15.27 -6.58
CA LEU A 212 -2.04 15.96 -7.62
C LEU A 212 -1.19 15.00 -8.44
N PRO A 213 -0.98 15.24 -9.75
CA PRO A 213 -0.11 14.41 -10.59
C PRO A 213 1.34 14.44 -10.13
N VAL A 214 1.78 15.53 -9.50
CA VAL A 214 3.13 15.71 -8.97
C VAL A 214 3.12 16.01 -7.47
N VAL A 215 4.22 15.71 -6.79
CA VAL A 215 4.45 16.10 -5.38
C VAL A 215 5.76 16.86 -5.33
N THR A 216 5.80 18.00 -4.66
CA THR A 216 7.00 18.83 -4.61
C THR A 216 7.50 19.06 -3.19
N ARG A 217 8.76 19.46 -3.08
CA ARG A 217 9.38 19.99 -1.85
C ARG A 217 10.32 21.13 -2.25
N ASN A 218 10.43 22.16 -1.42
CA ASN A 218 11.23 23.36 -1.69
C ASN A 218 10.79 24.12 -2.95
N ILE A 219 9.50 24.09 -3.27
CA ILE A 219 8.88 24.78 -4.41
C ILE A 219 7.60 25.44 -3.93
N ASP A 220 7.39 26.73 -4.26
CA ASP A 220 6.13 27.40 -3.96
C ASP A 220 4.99 26.78 -4.79
N THR A 221 3.99 26.25 -4.09
CA THR A 221 2.81 25.59 -4.68
C THR A 221 1.52 26.35 -4.39
N SER A 222 1.61 27.62 -3.99
CA SER A 222 0.47 28.51 -3.73
C SER A 222 -0.55 28.51 -4.89
N ALA A 223 -0.07 28.52 -6.13
CA ALA A 223 -0.88 28.46 -7.35
C ALA A 223 -1.74 27.18 -7.47
N LEU A 224 -1.34 26.07 -6.86
CA LEU A 224 -2.07 24.79 -6.88
C LEU A 224 -3.25 24.75 -5.90
N ARG A 225 -3.46 25.82 -5.11
CA ARG A 225 -4.57 25.97 -4.16
C ARG A 225 -4.65 24.80 -3.17
N LEU A 226 -3.51 24.43 -2.59
CA LEU A 226 -3.44 23.34 -1.61
C LEU A 226 -4.20 23.73 -0.34
N SER A 227 -5.25 22.97 -0.01
CA SER A 227 -5.98 23.15 1.25
C SER A 227 -5.53 22.12 2.30
N PRO A 228 -5.62 22.42 3.62
CA PRO A 228 -5.37 21.45 4.68
C PRO A 228 -6.22 20.18 4.55
N ALA A 229 -5.68 19.06 5.03
CA ALA A 229 -6.37 17.78 5.03
C ALA A 229 -7.71 17.87 5.77
N PRO A 230 -8.78 17.25 5.26
CA PRO A 230 -10.08 17.23 5.94
C PRO A 230 -10.01 16.44 7.26
N PRO A 231 -10.94 16.68 8.21
CA PRO A 231 -10.96 15.95 9.49
C PRO A 231 -10.96 14.43 9.30
N ALA A 232 -10.01 13.76 9.97
CA ALA A 232 -9.73 12.34 9.75
C ALA A 232 -10.94 11.43 10.04
N LEU A 233 -11.78 11.77 11.02
CA LEU A 233 -13.00 11.01 11.36
C LEU A 233 -13.96 10.85 10.17
N PHE A 234 -14.09 11.90 9.36
CA PHE A 234 -14.99 11.91 8.22
C PHE A 234 -14.30 11.42 6.94
N ALA A 235 -13.05 11.82 6.72
CA ALA A 235 -12.36 11.57 5.45
C ALA A 235 -11.59 10.24 5.36
N GLN A 236 -11.07 9.71 6.47
CA GLN A 236 -10.13 8.58 6.47
C GLN A 236 -10.62 7.42 7.34
N ARG A 237 -11.17 7.71 8.54
CA ARG A 237 -11.48 6.69 9.55
C ARG A 237 -12.92 6.17 9.46
N ALA A 238 -13.27 5.59 8.30
CA ALA A 238 -14.64 5.10 8.04
C ALA A 238 -15.11 4.04 9.06
N THR A 239 -14.24 3.10 9.43
CA THR A 239 -14.54 2.06 10.41
C THR A 239 -14.81 2.65 11.80
N VAL A 240 -13.95 3.54 12.29
CA VAL A 240 -14.12 4.20 13.59
C VAL A 240 -15.43 4.99 13.63
N ARG A 241 -15.74 5.71 12.55
CA ARG A 241 -17.00 6.45 12.43
C ARG A 241 -18.21 5.51 12.48
N LEU A 242 -18.19 4.40 11.73
CA LEU A 242 -19.26 3.42 11.75
C LEU A 242 -19.45 2.83 13.15
N THR A 243 -18.37 2.40 13.79
CA THR A 243 -18.41 1.81 15.14
C THR A 243 -18.93 2.81 16.17
N ALA A 244 -18.55 4.09 16.10
CA ALA A 244 -19.04 5.12 17.01
C ALA A 244 -20.54 5.36 16.85
N VAL A 245 -21.02 5.49 15.60
CA VAL A 245 -22.45 5.62 15.30
C VAL A 245 -23.20 4.38 15.79
N ALA A 246 -22.71 3.19 15.45
CA ALA A 246 -23.28 1.91 15.87
C ALA A 246 -23.37 1.78 17.39
N ALA A 247 -22.34 2.18 18.12
CA ALA A 247 -22.35 2.14 19.58
C ALA A 247 -23.41 3.06 20.18
N LEU A 248 -23.53 4.29 19.67
CA LEU A 248 -24.53 5.26 20.12
C LEU A 248 -25.96 4.81 19.80
N THR A 249 -26.21 4.35 18.58
CA THR A 249 -27.54 3.87 18.17
C THR A 249 -27.91 2.58 18.90
N THR A 250 -26.97 1.63 19.07
CA THR A 250 -27.20 0.39 19.82
C THR A 250 -27.47 0.68 21.30
N ALA A 251 -26.73 1.60 21.93
CA ALA A 251 -26.95 1.99 23.32
C ALA A 251 -28.33 2.65 23.50
N GLY A 252 -28.70 3.57 22.61
CA GLY A 252 -30.00 4.23 22.63
C GLY A 252 -31.17 3.27 22.43
N MET A 253 -31.07 2.39 21.42
CA MET A 253 -32.06 1.34 21.18
C MET A 253 -32.14 0.34 22.34
N SER A 254 -31.03 0.03 22.99
CA SER A 254 -31.03 -0.82 24.19
C SER A 254 -31.70 -0.15 25.38
N ALA A 255 -31.46 1.15 25.59
CA ALA A 255 -32.13 1.92 26.63
C ALA A 255 -33.64 2.03 26.36
N ALA A 256 -34.05 2.20 25.11
CA ALA A 256 -35.47 2.17 24.71
C ALA A 256 -36.11 0.78 24.95
N ALA A 257 -35.38 -0.31 24.69
CA ALA A 257 -35.88 -1.67 24.95
C ALA A 257 -36.15 -1.92 26.43
N VAL A 258 -35.33 -1.35 27.33
CA VAL A 258 -35.48 -1.51 28.78
C VAL A 258 -36.52 -0.54 29.37
N SER A 259 -36.53 0.71 28.90
CA SER A 259 -37.42 1.75 29.43
C SER A 259 -38.82 1.75 28.82
N GLY A 260 -38.99 1.15 27.64
CA GLY A 260 -40.22 1.24 26.84
C GLY A 260 -40.38 2.57 26.10
N ASP A 261 -39.52 3.55 26.34
CA ASP A 261 -39.64 4.88 25.76
C ASP A 261 -38.76 5.01 24.49
N PRO A 262 -39.36 5.22 23.30
CA PRO A 262 -38.62 5.35 22.04
C PRO A 262 -37.73 6.61 21.96
N VAL A 263 -37.89 7.58 22.86
CA VAL A 263 -37.06 8.80 22.89
C VAL A 263 -35.58 8.45 23.10
N TRP A 264 -35.28 7.45 23.94
CA TRP A 264 -33.92 7.00 24.22
C TRP A 264 -33.20 6.43 22.99
N ALA A 265 -33.93 5.90 22.02
CA ALA A 265 -33.37 5.47 20.73
C ALA A 265 -33.34 6.60 19.70
N SER A 266 -34.39 7.43 19.68
CA SER A 266 -34.60 8.44 18.66
C SER A 266 -33.60 9.58 18.76
N VAL A 267 -33.34 10.09 19.97
CA VAL A 267 -32.38 11.20 20.21
C VAL A 267 -30.97 10.86 19.69
N PRO A 268 -30.33 9.74 20.07
CA PRO A 268 -29.00 9.41 19.55
C PRO A 268 -29.01 9.10 18.06
N ALA A 269 -30.07 8.46 17.51
CA ALA A 269 -30.16 8.20 16.07
C ALA A 269 -30.21 9.49 15.24
N TRP A 270 -31.08 10.44 15.63
CA TRP A 270 -31.16 11.74 14.95
C TRP A 270 -29.91 12.61 15.19
N GLY A 271 -29.31 12.55 16.38
CA GLY A 271 -28.03 13.19 16.66
C GLY A 271 -26.90 12.66 15.76
N CYS A 272 -26.86 11.33 15.54
CA CYS A 272 -25.93 10.72 14.58
C CYS A 272 -26.21 11.17 13.14
N CYS A 273 -27.49 11.22 12.73
CA CYS A 273 -27.87 11.75 11.41
C CYS A 273 -27.35 13.19 11.22
N ALA A 274 -27.61 14.07 12.18
CA ALA A 274 -27.15 15.47 12.12
C ALA A 274 -25.62 15.56 12.02
N GLY A 275 -24.88 14.81 12.84
CA GLY A 275 -23.42 14.77 12.79
C GLY A 275 -22.87 14.25 11.46
N LEU A 276 -23.45 13.18 10.91
CA LEU A 276 -23.06 12.63 9.61
C LEU A 276 -23.42 13.56 8.46
N LEU A 277 -24.57 14.23 8.50
CA LEU A 277 -25.00 15.20 7.50
C LEU A 277 -24.06 16.41 7.49
N LEU A 278 -23.74 16.97 8.65
CA LEU A 278 -22.77 18.07 8.78
C LEU A 278 -21.38 17.67 8.29
N GLY A 279 -20.92 16.46 8.64
CA GLY A 279 -19.66 15.91 8.14
C GLY A 279 -19.65 15.76 6.62
N THR A 280 -20.75 15.27 6.05
CA THR A 280 -20.93 15.12 4.59
C THR A 280 -20.92 16.49 3.90
N ALA A 281 -21.69 17.46 4.39
CA ALA A 281 -21.74 18.82 3.85
C ALA A 281 -20.37 19.51 3.94
N HIS A 282 -19.65 19.34 5.06
CA HIS A 282 -18.31 19.86 5.23
C HIS A 282 -17.33 19.32 4.18
N LEU A 283 -17.36 18.01 3.91
CA LEU A 283 -16.53 17.39 2.87
C LEU A 283 -16.98 17.80 1.47
N ALA A 284 -18.28 17.81 1.19
CA ALA A 284 -18.84 18.21 -0.10
C ALA A 284 -18.48 19.66 -0.45
N GLY A 285 -18.39 20.54 0.56
CA GLY A 285 -17.91 21.91 0.38
C GLY A 285 -16.48 22.01 -0.20
N ARG A 286 -15.65 20.97 -0.08
CA ARG A 286 -14.32 20.90 -0.71
C ARG A 286 -14.38 20.57 -2.20
N LEU A 287 -15.53 20.07 -2.67
CA LEU A 287 -15.80 19.81 -4.08
C LEU A 287 -16.43 21.01 -4.79
N LEU A 288 -16.57 22.17 -4.13
CA LEU A 288 -17.05 23.39 -4.78
C LEU A 288 -15.97 24.00 -5.68
N PRO A 289 -16.30 24.52 -6.88
CA PRO A 289 -15.32 25.01 -7.85
C PRO A 289 -14.23 25.92 -7.28
N GLY A 290 -14.59 26.90 -6.45
CA GLY A 290 -13.62 27.84 -5.84
C GLY A 290 -12.78 27.27 -4.68
N ARG A 291 -13.00 26.01 -4.27
CA ARG A 291 -12.27 25.34 -3.19
C ARG A 291 -11.53 24.09 -3.66
N ARG A 292 -11.64 23.75 -4.94
CA ARG A 292 -10.95 22.60 -5.53
C ARG A 292 -9.45 22.90 -5.67
N VAL A 293 -8.66 21.89 -5.33
CA VAL A 293 -7.24 21.82 -5.69
C VAL A 293 -7.12 21.81 -7.21
N ALA A 294 -6.01 22.31 -7.74
CA ALA A 294 -5.72 22.25 -9.17
C ALA A 294 -5.91 20.84 -9.74
N GLY A 295 -6.57 20.77 -10.91
CA GLY A 295 -6.72 19.52 -11.66
C GLY A 295 -5.40 19.01 -12.23
N GLU A 296 -5.43 17.84 -12.88
CA GLU A 296 -4.23 17.26 -13.50
C GLU A 296 -3.63 18.19 -14.56
N GLU A 297 -4.44 18.67 -15.51
CA GLU A 297 -4.00 19.59 -16.56
C GLU A 297 -3.46 20.92 -16.00
N GLU A 298 -4.18 21.53 -15.06
CA GLU A 298 -3.73 22.77 -14.40
C GLU A 298 -2.42 22.58 -13.65
N ALA A 299 -2.24 21.45 -12.96
CA ALA A 299 -1.03 21.15 -12.21
C ALA A 299 0.16 20.85 -13.12
N LEU A 300 -0.05 20.22 -14.28
CA LEU A 300 1.00 20.00 -15.28
C LEU A 300 1.37 21.29 -16.00
N ALA A 301 0.40 22.12 -16.38
CA ALA A 301 0.66 23.44 -16.95
C ALA A 301 1.41 24.34 -15.95
N TRP A 302 1.06 24.26 -14.66
CA TRP A 302 1.83 24.91 -13.59
C TRP A 302 3.26 24.38 -13.51
N LEU A 303 3.48 23.06 -13.59
CA LEU A 303 4.81 22.47 -13.60
C LEU A 303 5.64 22.99 -14.79
N ASP A 304 5.05 23.04 -15.98
CA ASP A 304 5.71 23.55 -17.18
C ASP A 304 6.12 25.02 -17.02
N GLY A 305 5.21 25.85 -16.50
CA GLY A 305 5.51 27.25 -16.17
C GLY A 305 6.62 27.38 -15.15
N TRP A 306 6.58 26.58 -14.08
CA TRP A 306 7.62 26.57 -13.05
C TRP A 306 8.97 26.11 -13.61
N LEU A 307 9.02 25.06 -14.45
CA LEU A 307 10.25 24.60 -15.11
C LEU A 307 10.82 25.67 -16.05
N ALA A 308 9.95 26.42 -16.75
CA ALA A 308 10.35 27.50 -17.64
C ALA A 308 10.91 28.72 -16.88
N GLU A 309 10.40 29.02 -15.68
CA GLU A 309 10.89 30.09 -14.82
C GLU A 309 12.17 29.68 -14.05
N TYR A 310 12.14 28.50 -13.43
CA TYR A 310 13.26 27.96 -12.68
C TYR A 310 14.44 27.61 -13.59
N ARG A 311 14.21 27.20 -14.85
CA ARG A 311 15.27 26.90 -15.81
C ARG A 311 16.36 25.96 -15.25
N PRO A 312 16.01 24.72 -14.86
CA PRO A 312 16.98 23.79 -14.30
C PRO A 312 18.11 23.50 -15.29
N THR A 313 19.32 23.28 -14.79
CA THR A 313 20.52 23.00 -15.61
C THR A 313 20.96 21.54 -15.48
N THR A 314 21.04 21.07 -14.24
CA THR A 314 21.44 19.70 -13.86
C THR A 314 20.36 19.12 -12.97
N GLY A 315 20.10 17.82 -13.07
CA GLY A 315 19.16 17.16 -12.19
C GLY A 315 19.66 15.82 -11.71
N MET A 316 19.13 15.36 -10.59
CA MET A 316 19.33 13.99 -10.10
C MET A 316 18.01 13.26 -10.20
N TYR A 317 17.99 12.14 -10.91
CA TYR A 317 16.84 11.26 -10.99
C TYR A 317 16.98 10.12 -10.01
N PHE A 318 15.94 9.88 -9.20
CA PHE A 318 15.94 8.75 -8.28
C PHE A 318 14.61 8.02 -8.17
N SER A 319 14.71 6.70 -8.09
CA SER A 319 13.61 5.77 -7.91
C SER A 319 14.15 4.52 -7.19
N GLY A 320 13.34 3.92 -6.32
CA GLY A 320 13.75 2.76 -5.52
C GLY A 320 12.84 2.53 -4.32
N GLY A 321 13.16 1.51 -3.52
CA GLY A 321 12.42 1.17 -2.30
C GLY A 321 12.76 2.09 -1.12
N THR A 322 12.06 1.92 0.00
CA THR A 322 12.29 2.74 1.20
C THR A 322 13.70 2.61 1.79
N THR A 323 14.36 1.47 1.59
CA THR A 323 15.71 1.18 2.10
C THR A 323 16.82 1.74 1.21
N SER A 324 16.52 2.22 0.00
CA SER A 324 17.51 2.73 -0.93
C SER A 324 17.70 4.25 -0.90
N ALA A 325 16.92 4.98 -0.09
CA ALA A 325 16.99 6.45 -0.03
C ALA A 325 18.39 7.01 0.26
N TYR A 326 19.22 6.27 1.01
CA TYR A 326 20.61 6.64 1.29
C TYR A 326 21.41 6.92 0.01
N GLN A 327 21.09 6.23 -1.09
CA GLN A 327 21.78 6.34 -2.36
C GLN A 327 21.64 7.75 -2.97
N ALA A 328 20.45 8.34 -2.88
CA ALA A 328 20.22 9.72 -3.28
C ALA A 328 20.76 10.71 -2.24
N ASN A 329 20.60 10.39 -0.95
CA ASN A 329 21.00 11.28 0.14
C ASN A 329 22.51 11.57 0.15
N MET A 330 23.34 10.60 -0.27
CA MET A 330 24.79 10.79 -0.40
C MET A 330 25.18 11.91 -1.36
N TRP A 331 24.31 12.33 -2.29
CA TRP A 331 24.64 13.33 -3.30
C TRP A 331 24.02 14.71 -3.04
N LEU A 332 23.28 14.90 -1.95
CA LEU A 332 22.52 16.13 -1.73
C LEU A 332 23.42 17.35 -1.50
N SER A 333 24.51 17.21 -0.74
CA SER A 333 25.48 18.30 -0.52
C SER A 333 26.13 18.72 -1.83
N THR A 334 26.64 17.75 -2.59
CA THR A 334 27.23 17.98 -3.91
C THR A 334 26.25 18.70 -4.83
N LEU A 335 24.99 18.26 -4.90
CA LEU A 335 23.98 18.92 -5.71
C LEU A 335 23.69 20.35 -5.28
N ALA A 336 23.71 20.64 -3.98
CA ALA A 336 23.45 21.98 -3.45
C ALA A 336 24.60 22.96 -3.73
N GLU A 337 25.82 22.46 -3.87
CA GLU A 337 27.03 23.24 -4.17
C GLU A 337 27.26 23.42 -5.68
N LEU A 338 26.55 22.68 -6.54
CA LEU A 338 26.66 22.84 -7.98
C LEU A 338 26.30 24.26 -8.42
N GLU A 339 27.14 24.85 -9.26
CA GLU A 339 26.79 26.07 -9.98
C GLU A 339 25.57 25.83 -10.88
N GLY A 340 24.69 26.84 -10.96
CA GLY A 340 23.47 26.79 -11.75
C GLY A 340 22.24 26.49 -10.91
N ARG A 341 21.32 25.67 -11.45
CA ARG A 341 19.99 25.46 -10.88
C ARG A 341 19.68 23.96 -10.82
N PRO A 342 20.11 23.27 -9.74
CA PRO A 342 19.92 21.84 -9.59
C PRO A 342 18.44 21.49 -9.37
N LEU A 343 18.03 20.28 -9.78
CA LEU A 343 16.67 19.75 -9.60
C LEU A 343 16.70 18.26 -9.21
N ILE A 344 16.00 17.87 -8.15
CA ILE A 344 15.82 16.45 -7.81
C ILE A 344 14.49 15.96 -8.41
N VAL A 345 14.55 14.94 -9.26
CA VAL A 345 13.40 14.28 -9.87
C VAL A 345 13.19 12.91 -9.23
N LEU A 346 12.06 12.72 -8.56
CA LEU A 346 11.71 11.45 -7.91
C LEU A 346 10.57 10.74 -8.64
N ARG A 347 10.51 9.41 -8.55
CA ARG A 347 9.37 8.62 -9.05
C ARG A 347 8.37 8.21 -7.99
N GLU A 348 8.84 7.93 -6.79
CA GLU A 348 7.99 7.42 -5.72
C GLU A 348 7.56 8.54 -4.77
N ARG A 349 6.24 8.71 -4.56
CA ARG A 349 5.71 9.78 -3.67
C ARG A 349 6.26 9.69 -2.25
N PHE A 350 6.42 8.47 -1.73
CA PHE A 350 6.95 8.27 -0.38
C PHE A 350 8.41 8.72 -0.27
N MET A 351 9.15 8.74 -1.38
CA MET A 351 10.58 9.10 -1.41
C MET A 351 10.80 10.56 -1.04
N VAL A 352 9.84 11.45 -1.34
CA VAL A 352 9.92 12.88 -0.97
C VAL A 352 10.16 13.09 0.53
N GLN A 353 9.61 12.21 1.37
CA GLN A 353 9.78 12.24 2.83
C GLN A 353 11.04 11.49 3.31
N LYS A 354 11.75 10.81 2.42
CA LYS A 354 12.98 10.05 2.70
C LYS A 354 14.24 10.77 2.24
N ILE A 355 14.12 11.76 1.37
CA ILE A 355 15.24 12.65 1.04
C ILE A 355 15.56 13.51 2.26
N ASP A 356 16.83 13.56 2.66
CA ASP A 356 17.27 14.37 3.80
C ASP A 356 17.09 15.87 3.54
N ALA A 357 17.31 16.71 4.55
CA ALA A 357 17.18 18.16 4.42
C ALA A 357 18.12 18.70 3.33
N THR A 358 17.57 19.50 2.42
CA THR A 358 18.31 20.17 1.33
C THR A 358 17.47 21.35 0.86
N ASP A 359 18.12 22.37 0.30
CA ASP A 359 17.46 23.51 -0.34
C ASP A 359 17.17 23.26 -1.83
N VAL A 360 17.71 22.17 -2.40
CA VAL A 360 17.48 21.83 -3.81
C VAL A 360 15.99 21.56 -4.05
N PRO A 361 15.37 22.16 -5.09
CA PRO A 361 14.00 21.85 -5.47
C PRO A 361 13.79 20.38 -5.77
N ILE A 362 12.68 19.82 -5.28
CA ILE A 362 12.31 18.42 -5.51
C ILE A 362 10.96 18.36 -6.22
N VAL A 363 10.91 17.63 -7.33
CA VAL A 363 9.67 17.28 -8.03
C VAL A 363 9.57 15.76 -8.12
N CYS A 364 8.52 15.20 -7.56
CA CYS A 364 8.15 13.81 -7.72
C CYS A 364 7.11 13.68 -8.84
N ILE A 365 7.44 12.91 -9.87
CA ILE A 365 6.63 12.64 -11.06
C ILE A 365 6.36 11.13 -11.15
N PRO A 366 5.24 10.64 -10.59
CA PRO A 366 4.98 9.20 -10.54
C PRO A 366 4.65 8.59 -11.91
N LYS A 367 3.79 9.25 -12.71
CA LYS A 367 3.38 8.72 -14.02
C LYS A 367 4.48 8.91 -15.06
N VAL A 368 4.72 7.88 -15.87
CA VAL A 368 5.73 7.93 -16.94
C VAL A 368 5.41 8.98 -18.01
N SER A 369 4.13 9.16 -18.37
CA SER A 369 3.72 10.17 -19.35
C SER A 369 4.08 11.58 -18.90
N HIS A 370 4.01 11.85 -17.60
CA HIS A 370 4.33 13.16 -17.03
C HIS A 370 5.83 13.44 -16.97
N LEU A 371 6.70 12.43 -17.07
CA LEU A 371 8.16 12.66 -17.13
C LEU A 371 8.56 13.41 -18.41
N MET A 372 7.77 13.29 -19.48
CA MET A 372 8.08 13.92 -20.77
C MET A 372 8.04 15.45 -20.68
N HIS A 373 7.42 16.02 -19.65
CA HIS A 373 7.49 17.46 -19.38
C HIS A 373 8.94 17.95 -19.12
N LEU A 374 9.84 17.07 -18.68
CA LEU A 374 11.25 17.40 -18.53
C LEU A 374 11.94 17.66 -19.88
N GLU A 375 11.46 17.05 -20.96
CA GLU A 375 12.01 17.19 -22.31
C GLU A 375 11.97 18.64 -22.81
N HIS A 376 10.92 19.37 -22.41
CA HIS A 376 10.68 20.75 -22.80
C HIS A 376 11.33 21.77 -21.85
N SER A 377 12.00 21.32 -20.80
CA SER A 377 12.71 22.19 -19.86
C SER A 377 14.11 22.56 -20.38
N THR A 378 14.83 23.42 -19.64
CA THR A 378 16.23 23.74 -19.96
C THR A 378 17.23 22.71 -19.44
N LEU A 379 16.76 21.67 -18.75
CA LEU A 379 17.58 20.63 -18.15
C LEU A 379 18.47 19.98 -19.22
N LYS A 380 19.75 19.75 -18.91
CA LYS A 380 20.72 19.18 -19.86
C LYS A 380 21.25 17.83 -19.45
N VAL A 381 21.38 17.60 -18.14
CA VAL A 381 21.95 16.36 -17.60
C VAL A 381 21.06 15.83 -16.48
N LEU A 382 20.80 14.53 -16.49
CA LEU A 382 20.24 13.77 -15.37
C LEU A 382 21.28 12.80 -14.82
N LEU A 383 21.62 12.97 -13.55
CA LEU A 383 22.51 12.13 -12.77
C LEU A 383 21.71 10.99 -12.11
N HIS A 384 22.24 9.77 -12.18
CA HIS A 384 21.58 8.57 -11.67
C HIS A 384 22.47 7.90 -10.61
N PRO A 385 22.16 8.05 -9.31
CA PRO A 385 22.94 7.42 -8.24
C PRO A 385 22.62 5.93 -8.07
N ALA A 386 21.58 5.43 -8.73
CA ALA A 386 21.20 4.03 -8.68
C ALA A 386 20.46 3.59 -9.94
N ASN A 387 20.53 2.28 -10.20
CA ASN A 387 19.74 1.61 -11.22
C ASN A 387 18.48 1.04 -10.57
N SER A 388 17.31 1.46 -11.05
CA SER A 388 16.01 0.91 -10.64
C SER A 388 15.24 0.46 -11.88
N GLY A 389 14.27 -0.45 -11.71
CA GLY A 389 13.44 -0.90 -12.85
C GLY A 389 12.70 0.24 -13.57
N LYS A 390 12.43 1.36 -12.88
CA LYS A 390 11.77 2.54 -13.46
C LYS A 390 12.74 3.52 -14.14
N THR A 391 14.06 3.31 -14.07
CA THR A 391 15.04 4.23 -14.67
C THR A 391 14.95 4.24 -16.19
N SER A 392 14.70 3.09 -16.83
CA SER A 392 14.51 2.96 -18.28
C SER A 392 13.44 3.91 -18.84
N GLN A 393 12.46 4.29 -18.03
CA GLN A 393 11.35 5.16 -18.41
C GLN A 393 11.77 6.63 -18.60
N VAL A 394 12.85 7.08 -17.96
CA VAL A 394 13.38 8.45 -18.13
C VAL A 394 14.53 8.51 -19.13
N LEU A 395 15.28 7.41 -19.31
CA LEU A 395 16.40 7.31 -20.27
C LEU A 395 15.99 7.55 -21.74
N ARG A 396 14.69 7.49 -22.02
CA ARG A 396 14.14 7.71 -23.36
C ARG A 396 14.04 9.19 -23.78
N ILE A 397 14.34 10.15 -22.89
CA ILE A 397 14.21 11.58 -23.17
C ILE A 397 15.45 12.05 -23.95
N PRO A 398 15.36 12.28 -25.27
CA PRO A 398 16.55 12.45 -26.11
C PRO A 398 17.25 13.80 -25.92
N THR A 399 16.59 14.77 -25.27
CA THR A 399 17.16 16.10 -25.01
C THR A 399 18.06 16.14 -23.77
N LEU A 400 18.09 15.05 -22.99
CA LEU A 400 18.84 14.95 -21.75
C LEU A 400 20.01 13.98 -21.91
N LYS A 401 21.19 14.39 -21.46
CA LYS A 401 22.29 13.45 -21.22
C LYS A 401 22.05 12.74 -19.90
N HIS A 402 22.14 11.41 -19.89
CA HIS A 402 21.99 10.57 -18.72
C HIS A 402 23.35 10.07 -18.26
N ALA A 403 23.77 10.46 -17.06
CA ALA A 403 25.04 10.03 -16.48
C ALA A 403 24.81 9.15 -15.25
N PHE A 404 25.34 7.93 -15.26
CA PHE A 404 25.34 7.06 -14.09
C PHE A 404 26.50 7.47 -13.17
N ILE A 405 26.18 7.93 -11.96
CA ILE A 405 27.16 8.39 -10.95
C ILE A 405 27.32 7.39 -9.80
N ASN A 406 26.43 6.39 -9.74
CA ASN A 406 26.33 5.43 -8.64
C ASN A 406 26.15 6.13 -7.26
N HIS A 407 26.04 5.36 -6.19
CA HIS A 407 25.88 5.91 -4.82
C HIS A 407 27.12 5.71 -3.96
N GLY A 408 28.08 4.96 -4.46
CA GLY A 408 29.33 4.67 -3.80
C GLY A 408 30.18 3.81 -4.71
N GLU A 409 31.48 4.07 -4.70
CA GLU A 409 32.41 3.23 -5.45
C GLU A 409 32.63 1.93 -4.67
N SER A 410 32.42 0.80 -5.33
CA SER A 410 32.65 -0.54 -4.77
C SER A 410 33.74 -1.23 -5.57
N ASP A 411 34.75 -1.74 -4.88
CA ASP A 411 35.97 -2.30 -5.50
C ASP A 411 35.80 -3.70 -6.11
N LYS A 412 34.55 -4.14 -6.31
CA LYS A 412 34.23 -5.46 -6.87
C LYS A 412 33.87 -5.32 -8.35
N LEU A 413 34.36 -6.22 -9.21
CA LEU A 413 33.94 -6.24 -10.63
C LEU A 413 32.41 -6.38 -10.79
N SER A 414 31.73 -7.02 -9.84
CA SER A 414 30.26 -7.12 -9.83
C SER A 414 29.53 -5.78 -9.65
N SER A 415 30.24 -4.70 -9.31
CA SER A 415 29.68 -3.34 -9.30
C SER A 415 29.50 -2.76 -10.71
N CYS A 416 30.22 -3.28 -11.71
CA CYS A 416 30.05 -2.95 -13.12
C CYS A 416 28.84 -3.71 -13.67
N ASN A 417 27.66 -3.12 -13.53
CA ASN A 417 26.42 -3.72 -14.00
C ASN A 417 26.25 -3.49 -15.52
N PRO A 418 25.92 -4.50 -16.34
CA PRO A 418 25.63 -4.32 -17.77
C PRO A 418 24.55 -3.27 -18.10
N TYR A 419 23.68 -2.95 -17.16
CA TYR A 419 22.72 -1.86 -17.28
C TYR A 419 23.37 -0.49 -17.48
N ALA A 420 24.63 -0.31 -17.08
CA ALA A 420 25.40 0.91 -17.29
C ALA A 420 25.48 1.33 -18.77
N LYS A 421 25.34 0.37 -19.70
CA LYS A 421 25.26 0.62 -21.15
C LYS A 421 24.08 1.49 -21.60
N ALA A 422 23.04 1.58 -20.76
CA ALA A 422 21.85 2.35 -21.10
C ALA A 422 22.04 3.86 -20.89
N TYR A 423 23.14 4.28 -20.26
CA TYR A 423 23.47 5.67 -20.01
C TYR A 423 24.40 6.21 -21.10
N ASP A 424 24.30 7.51 -21.37
CA ASP A 424 25.23 8.19 -22.28
C ASP A 424 26.65 8.21 -21.72
N GLN A 425 26.79 8.31 -20.39
CA GLN A 425 28.07 8.31 -19.70
C GLN A 425 28.01 7.60 -18.36
N VAL A 426 29.15 7.06 -17.94
CA VAL A 426 29.38 6.52 -16.61
C VAL A 426 30.45 7.35 -15.93
N TRP A 427 30.06 8.04 -14.86
CA TRP A 427 30.95 8.93 -14.12
C TRP A 427 31.51 8.20 -12.91
N VAL A 428 32.83 8.13 -12.84
CA VAL A 428 33.56 7.28 -11.91
C VAL A 428 34.54 8.08 -11.05
N ALA A 429 34.95 7.49 -9.93
CA ALA A 429 35.83 8.14 -8.95
C ALA A 429 37.27 8.41 -9.47
N GLY A 430 37.73 7.68 -10.49
CA GLY A 430 39.07 7.82 -11.05
C GLY A 430 39.51 6.57 -11.83
N GLU A 431 40.78 6.54 -12.22
CA GLU A 431 41.38 5.51 -13.08
C GLU A 431 41.09 4.06 -12.65
N ALA A 432 41.17 3.75 -11.35
CA ALA A 432 40.91 2.40 -10.86
C ALA A 432 39.47 1.92 -11.14
N ALA A 433 38.50 2.84 -11.13
CA ALA A 433 37.10 2.53 -11.43
C ALA A 433 36.87 2.42 -12.95
N ARG A 434 37.56 3.25 -13.74
CA ARG A 434 37.58 3.13 -15.21
C ARG A 434 38.12 1.77 -15.65
N GLU A 435 39.24 1.36 -15.06
CA GLU A 435 39.87 0.07 -15.34
C GLU A 435 38.95 -1.11 -15.03
N ARG A 436 38.10 -1.01 -13.99
CA ARG A 436 37.10 -2.04 -13.71
C ARG A 436 36.05 -2.17 -14.82
N TYR A 437 35.58 -1.07 -15.40
CA TYR A 437 34.67 -1.14 -16.56
C TYR A 437 35.34 -1.78 -17.78
N ARG A 438 36.64 -1.50 -17.99
CA ARG A 438 37.43 -2.13 -19.05
C ARG A 438 37.58 -3.64 -18.84
N LEU A 439 37.91 -4.07 -17.62
CA LEU A 439 38.09 -5.48 -17.27
C LEU A 439 36.78 -6.27 -17.18
N ALA A 440 35.67 -5.61 -16.84
CA ALA A 440 34.37 -6.27 -16.70
C ALA A 440 33.73 -6.63 -18.05
N GLU A 441 34.20 -6.04 -19.16
CA GLU A 441 33.73 -6.29 -20.53
C GLU A 441 32.19 -6.22 -20.68
N VAL A 442 31.55 -5.35 -19.88
CA VAL A 442 30.08 -5.23 -19.85
C VAL A 442 29.49 -4.50 -21.06
N GLY A 443 30.35 -3.99 -21.94
CA GLY A 443 30.02 -3.32 -23.20
C GLY A 443 29.79 -1.80 -23.07
N VAL A 444 30.37 -1.16 -22.05
CA VAL A 444 30.46 0.30 -21.95
C VAL A 444 31.74 0.74 -22.65
N ASP A 445 31.66 1.67 -23.60
CA ASP A 445 32.83 2.19 -24.31
C ASP A 445 33.68 3.07 -23.37
N ASP A 446 35.01 2.95 -23.45
CA ASP A 446 35.95 3.69 -22.60
C ASP A 446 35.79 5.22 -22.73
N LYS A 447 35.47 5.72 -23.93
CA LYS A 447 35.18 7.15 -24.19
C LYS A 447 33.98 7.69 -23.40
N ASP A 448 33.06 6.81 -22.98
CA ASP A 448 31.84 7.15 -22.26
C ASP A 448 32.02 7.04 -20.74
N VAL A 449 33.19 6.55 -20.28
CA VAL A 449 33.61 6.56 -18.88
C VAL A 449 34.34 7.87 -18.58
N VAL A 450 33.83 8.65 -17.63
CA VAL A 450 34.35 9.98 -17.27
C VAL A 450 34.80 9.98 -15.81
N GLU A 451 36.06 10.36 -15.57
CA GLU A 451 36.60 10.45 -14.21
C GLU A 451 36.25 11.81 -13.60
N VAL A 452 35.47 11.81 -12.52
CA VAL A 452 34.95 13.03 -11.86
C VAL A 452 35.33 13.12 -10.37
N GLY A 453 36.06 12.14 -9.85
CA GLY A 453 36.41 12.09 -8.43
C GLY A 453 35.24 11.65 -7.54
N ARG A 454 35.33 11.97 -6.25
CA ARG A 454 34.30 11.66 -5.24
C ARG A 454 33.77 12.95 -4.60
N PRO A 455 33.07 13.80 -5.37
CA PRO A 455 32.60 15.10 -4.86
C PRO A 455 31.60 14.98 -3.70
N GLN A 456 31.02 13.79 -3.47
CA GLN A 456 30.19 13.50 -2.31
C GLN A 456 30.95 13.34 -0.99
N LEU A 457 32.28 13.30 -1.02
CA LEU A 457 33.15 13.20 0.16
C LEU A 457 33.94 14.49 0.44
N ALA A 458 33.72 15.54 -0.36
CA ALA A 458 34.48 16.79 -0.31
C ALA A 458 34.13 17.63 0.93
#